data_AF-A0AAW6U4Y3-F1
#
_entry.id   AF-A0AAW6U4Y3-F1
#
_cell.length_a   1.000
_cell.length_b   1.000
_cell.length_c   1.000
_cell.angle_alpha   90.00
_cell.angle_beta   90.00
_cell.angle_gamma   90.00
#
_symmetry.space_group_name_H-M   'P 1'
#
loop_
_entity.id
_entity.type
_entity.pdbx_description
1 polymer ?
#
loop_
_entity_poly.entity_id
_entity_poly.type
_entity_poly.pdbx_seq_one_letter_code
_entity_poly.pdbx_strand_id
1 'polypeptide(L)'
;MVRASVLSRVVCAGVLCGLWVGAAGAVEPGTPVECNDVVIYPERWVESKTSTMLFPWHGEEVVFLTTRDDVDREVMARLLSRLDGGWRLYAELTGRQPGRHKHLDGKPTMIAVPNAGFTCGYGCGYIGVTGIEYAGFYEHDVPLLRSNPNAMPHYYFYEMGRNFYVFEDRHSLFITGYAVFMRYVCMDLLRCEDPDIETRRGIEAAEKRFAESQMSFLEGFTTVAGLDEKAPRLRDERGEPLVPSDQPVIYASAMLKLRRECGGEPWLKRFFAQLLTCPAVEPASEEAAMRQCVSWLVSASCAARKDLSPVFADRWRMPLSPEMRQALAAIDWTEANLTAGEILRDLPIGPPREPSAP
;
A
#
# COMPACT_ATOMS: atom_id res chain seq x y z
N MET A 1 -36.10 -35.85 34.60
CA MET A 1 -35.56 -35.95 33.24
C MET A 1 -35.25 -34.54 32.74
N VAL A 2 -34.02 -34.09 32.94
CA VAL A 2 -33.53 -32.79 32.48
C VAL A 2 -32.29 -33.06 31.64
N ARG A 3 -32.36 -32.80 30.33
CA ARG A 3 -31.23 -32.93 29.42
C ARG A 3 -30.49 -31.59 29.39
N ALA A 4 -29.27 -31.57 29.91
CA ALA A 4 -28.32 -30.48 29.75
C ALA A 4 -27.65 -30.60 28.37
N SER A 5 -27.66 -29.51 27.59
CA SER A 5 -26.92 -29.42 26.33
C SER A 5 -25.47 -28.99 26.60
N VAL A 6 -24.55 -29.70 25.96
CA VAL A 6 -23.11 -29.45 26.04
C VAL A 6 -22.75 -28.43 24.96
N LEU A 7 -22.41 -27.20 25.36
CA LEU A 7 -21.73 -26.23 24.50
C LEU A 7 -20.24 -26.62 24.40
N SER A 8 -19.82 -27.12 23.24
CA SER A 8 -18.40 -27.20 22.88
C SER A 8 -17.90 -25.82 22.47
N ARG A 9 -17.04 -25.23 23.30
CA ARG A 9 -16.22 -24.07 22.93
C ARG A 9 -15.00 -24.58 22.15
N VAL A 10 -14.99 -24.33 20.84
CA VAL A 10 -13.78 -24.44 20.03
C VAL A 10 -12.90 -23.23 20.36
N VAL A 11 -11.80 -23.46 21.07
CA VAL A 11 -10.74 -22.48 21.28
C VAL A 11 -9.82 -22.56 20.07
N CYS A 12 -9.97 -21.64 19.12
CA CYS A 12 -8.95 -21.40 18.10
C CYS A 12 -7.73 -20.77 18.76
N ALA A 13 -6.71 -21.57 19.03
CA ALA A 13 -5.38 -21.11 19.38
C ALA A 13 -4.72 -20.47 18.14
N GLY A 14 -4.95 -19.18 17.94
CA GLY A 14 -4.14 -18.38 17.02
C GLY A 14 -2.74 -18.23 17.61
N VAL A 15 -1.75 -18.86 16.97
CA VAL A 15 -0.33 -18.61 17.22
C VAL A 15 -0.03 -17.19 16.74
N LEU A 16 -0.25 -16.21 17.62
CA LEU A 16 0.39 -14.90 17.52
C LEU A 16 1.86 -15.12 17.84
N CYS A 17 2.66 -15.28 16.79
CA CYS A 17 4.10 -15.16 16.88
C CYS A 17 4.38 -13.73 17.33
N GLY A 18 4.56 -13.54 18.64
CA GLY A 18 4.96 -12.28 19.21
C GLY A 18 6.34 -11.95 18.66
N LEU A 19 6.39 -11.06 17.68
CA LEU A 19 7.60 -10.36 17.30
C LEU A 19 8.07 -9.60 18.55
N TRP A 20 8.94 -10.25 19.30
CA TRP A 20 9.72 -9.63 20.34
C TRP A 20 10.56 -8.55 19.68
N VAL A 21 10.23 -7.28 19.92
CA VAL A 21 11.18 -6.19 19.74
C VAL A 21 12.20 -6.34 20.86
N GLY A 22 13.17 -7.23 20.66
CA GLY A 22 14.37 -7.26 21.50
C GLY A 22 15.03 -5.89 21.44
N ALA A 23 15.68 -5.47 22.53
CA ALA A 23 16.48 -4.26 22.52
C ALA A 23 17.48 -4.36 21.36
N ALA A 24 17.24 -3.57 20.30
CA ALA A 24 18.12 -3.57 19.14
C ALA A 24 19.49 -3.13 19.63
N GLY A 25 20.48 -4.01 19.55
CA GLY A 25 21.86 -3.66 19.87
C GLY A 25 22.30 -2.47 19.01
N ALA A 26 23.15 -1.61 19.56
CA ALA A 26 23.71 -0.51 18.80
C ALA A 26 24.37 -1.04 17.51
N VAL A 27 24.03 -0.44 16.38
CA VAL A 27 24.63 -0.74 15.07
C VAL A 27 25.73 0.26 14.76
N GLU A 28 26.71 -0.15 13.95
CA GLU A 28 27.81 0.70 13.49
C GLU A 28 27.69 0.97 11.99
N PRO A 29 28.06 2.17 11.52
CA PRO A 29 28.23 2.40 10.09
C PRO A 29 29.45 1.59 9.59
N GLY A 30 29.36 1.08 8.36
CA GLY A 30 30.48 0.52 7.63
C GLY A 30 31.44 1.60 7.12
N THR A 31 32.50 1.17 6.45
CA THR A 31 33.42 2.07 5.74
C THR A 31 32.66 2.75 4.59
N PRO A 32 32.89 4.05 4.31
CA PRO A 32 32.19 4.73 3.24
C PRO A 32 32.48 4.09 1.88
N VAL A 33 31.45 3.96 1.05
CA VAL A 33 31.49 3.33 -0.28
C VAL A 33 30.97 4.28 -1.35
N GLU A 34 31.53 4.18 -2.56
CA GLU A 34 31.10 4.95 -3.72
C GLU A 34 29.74 4.45 -4.21
N CYS A 35 28.74 5.34 -4.27
CA CYS A 35 27.33 5.00 -4.48
C CYS A 35 26.71 5.60 -5.76
N ASN A 36 27.53 6.01 -6.73
CA ASN A 36 27.06 6.54 -8.02
C ASN A 36 26.00 5.66 -8.71
N ASP A 37 26.14 4.33 -8.63
CA ASP A 37 25.22 3.41 -9.30
C ASP A 37 23.93 3.13 -8.52
N VAL A 38 23.90 3.47 -7.21
CA VAL A 38 22.77 3.17 -6.33
C VAL A 38 21.90 4.39 -6.00
N VAL A 39 22.39 5.62 -6.22
CA VAL A 39 21.55 6.83 -6.18
C VAL A 39 20.58 6.87 -7.37
N ILE A 40 19.42 7.51 -7.19
CA ILE A 40 18.36 7.60 -8.21
C ILE A 40 18.72 8.65 -9.26
N TYR A 41 19.25 9.80 -8.84
CA TYR A 41 19.58 10.94 -9.69
C TYR A 41 21.07 11.35 -9.58
N PRO A 42 22.01 10.52 -10.07
CA PRO A 42 23.45 10.78 -9.94
C PRO A 42 23.89 12.14 -10.51
N GLU A 43 23.23 12.63 -11.56
CA GLU A 43 23.50 13.94 -12.15
C GLU A 43 23.33 15.08 -11.15
N ARG A 44 22.35 14.99 -10.23
CA ARG A 44 22.11 16.03 -9.22
C ARG A 44 23.22 16.06 -8.16
N TRP A 45 23.84 14.91 -7.88
CA TRP A 45 25.00 14.84 -6.99
C TRP A 45 26.23 15.50 -7.63
N VAL A 46 26.46 15.24 -8.93
CA VAL A 46 27.53 15.87 -9.70
C VAL A 46 27.34 17.39 -9.79
N GLU A 47 26.14 17.86 -10.16
CA GLU A 47 25.82 19.28 -10.30
C GLU A 47 25.98 20.05 -8.98
N SER A 48 25.57 19.44 -7.87
CA SER A 48 25.71 20.01 -6.52
C SER A 48 27.13 19.89 -5.95
N LYS A 49 28.06 19.23 -6.67
CA LYS A 49 29.43 18.94 -6.21
C LYS A 49 29.46 18.21 -4.86
N THR A 50 28.47 17.32 -4.64
CA THR A 50 28.35 16.54 -3.41
C THR A 50 28.86 15.13 -3.66
N SER A 51 29.65 14.62 -2.72
CA SER A 51 30.20 13.26 -2.78
C SER A 51 29.11 12.21 -2.62
N THR A 52 29.17 11.17 -3.46
CA THR A 52 28.40 9.92 -3.36
C THR A 52 29.13 8.85 -2.54
N MET A 53 30.16 9.22 -1.78
CA MET A 53 30.74 8.34 -0.76
C MET A 53 29.81 8.30 0.46
N LEU A 54 29.08 7.20 0.64
CA LEU A 54 28.06 7.03 1.67
C LEU A 54 28.42 5.94 2.67
N PHE A 55 28.00 6.10 3.92
CA PHE A 55 28.22 5.15 5.00
C PHE A 55 27.06 4.13 5.07
N PRO A 56 27.33 2.83 4.89
CA PRO A 56 26.30 1.81 4.92
C PRO A 56 25.99 1.36 6.35
N TRP A 57 24.71 1.33 6.70
CA TRP A 57 24.18 0.74 7.92
C TRP A 57 23.41 -0.51 7.54
N HIS A 58 23.96 -1.67 7.89
CA HIS A 58 23.39 -2.96 7.49
C HIS A 58 22.29 -3.38 8.44
N GLY A 59 21.06 -3.45 7.92
CA GLY A 59 19.97 -4.22 8.52
C GLY A 59 20.06 -5.70 8.14
N GLU A 60 19.06 -6.48 8.54
CA GLU A 60 18.88 -7.88 8.15
C GLU A 60 18.46 -7.99 6.68
N GLU A 61 17.51 -7.18 6.23
CA GLU A 61 16.93 -7.20 4.88
C GLU A 61 17.46 -6.06 4.00
N VAL A 62 17.66 -4.88 4.57
CA VAL A 62 17.98 -3.65 3.82
C VAL A 62 19.35 -3.09 4.19
N VAL A 63 19.89 -2.20 3.35
CA VAL A 63 21.02 -1.33 3.72
C VAL A 63 20.58 0.11 3.66
N PHE A 64 20.76 0.82 4.77
CA PHE A 64 20.49 2.25 4.86
C PHE A 64 21.79 3.04 4.67
N LEU A 65 21.83 3.97 3.73
CA LEU A 65 23.01 4.74 3.36
C LEU A 65 22.88 6.17 3.86
N THR A 66 23.90 6.65 4.57
CA THR A 66 23.95 8.03 5.08
C THR A 66 25.16 8.78 4.52
N THR A 67 25.06 10.10 4.36
CA THR A 67 26.17 10.98 3.97
C THR A 67 27.15 11.27 5.11
N ARG A 68 26.82 10.85 6.34
CA ARG A 68 27.63 11.01 7.55
C ARG A 68 27.57 9.78 8.45
N ASP A 69 28.64 9.52 9.18
CA ASP A 69 28.80 8.39 10.12
C ASP A 69 28.42 8.74 11.56
N ASP A 70 28.18 10.01 11.86
CA ASP A 70 27.88 10.51 13.21
C ASP A 70 26.41 10.38 13.65
N VAL A 71 25.62 9.59 12.91
CA VAL A 71 24.21 9.35 13.27
C VAL A 71 24.14 8.50 14.53
N ASP A 72 23.20 8.83 15.41
CA ASP A 72 23.00 8.10 16.66
C ASP A 72 22.73 6.61 16.40
N ARG A 73 23.58 5.75 16.99
CA ARG A 73 23.56 4.30 16.76
C ARG A 73 22.28 3.63 17.23
N GLU A 74 21.66 4.13 18.30
CA GLU A 74 20.39 3.59 18.79
C GLU A 74 19.22 4.04 17.92
N VAL A 75 19.28 5.27 17.37
CA VAL A 75 18.32 5.74 16.36
C VAL A 75 18.40 4.87 15.12
N MET A 76 19.62 4.62 14.62
CA MET A 76 19.84 3.77 13.45
C MET A 76 19.40 2.33 13.67
N ALA A 77 19.71 1.74 14.83
CA ALA A 77 19.27 0.39 15.16
C ALA A 77 17.74 0.25 15.14
N ARG A 78 17.04 1.23 15.72
CA ARG A 78 15.56 1.29 15.72
C ARG A 78 14.99 1.48 14.32
N LEU A 79 15.56 2.39 13.52
CA LEU A 79 15.13 2.62 12.16
C LEU A 79 15.30 1.36 11.31
N LEU A 80 16.50 0.75 11.30
CA LEU A 80 16.77 -0.47 10.54
C LEU A 80 15.83 -1.61 10.93
N SER A 81 15.62 -1.83 12.23
CA SER A 81 14.69 -2.86 12.70
C SER A 81 13.28 -2.69 12.13
N ARG A 82 12.79 -1.44 12.03
CA ARG A 82 11.48 -1.13 11.43
C ARG A 82 11.49 -1.30 9.92
N LEU A 83 12.56 -0.90 9.24
CA LEU A 83 12.69 -1.05 7.79
C LEU A 83 12.76 -2.54 7.40
N ASP A 84 13.54 -3.34 8.12
CA ASP A 84 13.61 -4.80 7.93
C ASP A 84 12.26 -5.47 8.22
N GLY A 85 11.61 -5.07 9.32
CA GLY A 85 10.25 -5.52 9.65
C GLY A 85 9.26 -5.20 8.55
N GLY A 86 9.31 -3.97 8.01
CA GLY A 86 8.46 -3.54 6.91
C GLY A 86 8.72 -4.34 5.64
N TRP A 87 10.00 -4.52 5.28
CA TRP A 87 10.40 -5.27 4.10
C TRP A 87 9.85 -6.70 4.13
N ARG A 88 10.01 -7.39 5.26
CA ARG A 88 9.44 -8.73 5.48
C ARG A 88 7.93 -8.75 5.39
N LEU A 89 7.25 -7.81 6.03
CA LEU A 89 5.79 -7.74 5.99
C LEU A 89 5.26 -7.55 4.57
N TYR A 90 5.87 -6.66 3.78
CA TYR A 90 5.50 -6.47 2.39
C TYR A 90 5.72 -7.75 1.57
N ALA A 91 6.88 -8.41 1.72
CA ALA A 91 7.15 -9.67 1.04
C ALA A 91 6.17 -10.78 1.43
N GLU A 92 5.83 -10.87 2.71
CA GLU A 92 4.89 -11.85 3.25
C GLU A 92 3.45 -11.59 2.78
N LEU A 93 3.02 -10.33 2.76
CA LEU A 93 1.66 -9.95 2.36
C LEU A 93 1.45 -10.11 0.86
N THR A 94 2.41 -9.67 0.04
CA THR A 94 2.33 -9.74 -1.43
C THR A 94 2.71 -11.11 -1.97
N GLY A 95 3.45 -11.92 -1.20
CA GLY A 95 3.98 -13.21 -1.64
C GLY A 95 5.10 -13.09 -2.69
N ARG A 96 5.66 -11.88 -2.89
CA ARG A 96 6.68 -11.60 -3.90
C ARG A 96 7.71 -10.60 -3.39
N GLN A 97 8.89 -10.61 -4.01
CA GLN A 97 9.90 -9.57 -3.86
C GLN A 97 9.80 -8.59 -5.04
N PRO A 98 10.13 -7.31 -4.86
CA PRO A 98 10.34 -6.39 -5.97
C PRO A 98 11.49 -6.87 -6.87
N GLY A 99 11.49 -6.43 -8.13
CA GLY A 99 12.58 -6.68 -9.05
C GLY A 99 13.89 -6.04 -8.57
N ARG A 100 15.01 -6.71 -8.83
CA ARG A 100 16.33 -6.24 -8.38
C ARG A 100 16.77 -5.01 -9.18
N HIS A 101 16.98 -3.87 -8.52
CA HIS A 101 17.55 -2.68 -9.17
C HIS A 101 18.66 -2.04 -8.33
N LYS A 102 18.37 -1.11 -7.41
CA LYS A 102 19.40 -0.47 -6.56
C LYS A 102 19.73 -1.35 -5.36
N HIS A 103 20.97 -1.84 -5.29
CA HIS A 103 21.45 -2.79 -4.27
C HIS A 103 22.89 -2.50 -3.86
N LEU A 104 23.19 -2.78 -2.59
CA LEU A 104 24.54 -2.83 -2.04
C LEU A 104 24.68 -4.14 -1.24
N ASP A 105 25.76 -4.88 -1.47
CA ASP A 105 26.05 -6.16 -0.80
C ASP A 105 24.89 -7.17 -0.84
N GLY A 106 24.18 -7.19 -1.98
CA GLY A 106 23.04 -8.09 -2.19
C GLY A 106 21.73 -7.68 -1.53
N LYS A 107 21.68 -6.50 -0.87
CA LYS A 107 20.48 -5.97 -0.21
C LYS A 107 19.95 -4.71 -0.90
N PRO A 108 18.63 -4.48 -0.93
CA PRO A 108 18.04 -3.24 -1.42
C PRO A 108 18.58 -2.02 -0.66
N THR A 109 18.83 -0.94 -1.38
CA THR A 109 19.34 0.31 -0.80
C THR A 109 18.23 1.29 -0.47
N MET A 110 18.40 1.95 0.67
CA MET A 110 17.61 3.09 1.13
C MET A 110 18.57 4.22 1.48
N ILE A 111 18.42 5.41 0.92
CA ILE A 111 19.43 6.46 1.03
C ILE A 111 18.84 7.71 1.68
N ALA A 112 19.48 8.18 2.76
CA ALA A 112 19.25 9.52 3.28
C ALA A 112 20.01 10.53 2.40
N VAL A 113 19.30 11.25 1.55
CA VAL A 113 19.88 12.29 0.69
C VAL A 113 19.99 13.62 1.45
N PRO A 114 20.91 14.53 1.07
CA PRO A 114 21.12 15.78 1.81
C PRO A 114 19.88 16.66 1.93
N ASN A 115 19.04 16.74 0.89
CA ASN A 115 17.78 17.46 0.89
C ASN A 115 16.91 17.06 -0.32
N ALA A 116 15.70 17.61 -0.41
CA ALA A 116 14.73 17.28 -1.46
C ALA A 116 15.23 17.58 -2.89
N GLY A 117 16.24 18.45 -3.06
CA GLY A 117 16.85 18.73 -4.36
C GLY A 117 17.54 17.52 -4.98
N PHE A 118 17.98 16.55 -4.18
CA PHE A 118 18.68 15.35 -4.66
C PHE A 118 17.73 14.24 -5.13
N THR A 119 16.44 14.35 -4.84
CA THR A 119 15.46 13.30 -5.09
C THR A 119 14.16 13.84 -5.68
N CYS A 120 13.14 13.01 -5.90
CA CYS A 120 11.88 13.46 -6.53
C CYS A 120 10.90 14.15 -5.57
N GLY A 121 11.36 14.56 -4.38
CA GLY A 121 10.54 15.19 -3.33
C GLY A 121 11.09 14.90 -1.94
N TYR A 122 10.19 14.58 -1.00
CA TYR A 122 10.58 14.17 0.36
C TYR A 122 10.98 12.68 0.44
N GLY A 123 10.44 11.87 -0.47
CA GLY A 123 10.79 10.47 -0.67
C GLY A 123 10.68 10.11 -2.15
N CYS A 124 11.45 9.11 -2.58
CA CYS A 124 11.40 8.62 -3.96
C CYS A 124 11.71 7.13 -4.02
N GLY A 125 10.69 6.30 -4.24
CA GLY A 125 10.82 4.87 -4.50
C GLY A 125 10.42 4.49 -5.93
N TYR A 126 11.18 3.59 -6.54
CA TYR A 126 10.78 2.97 -7.80
C TYR A 126 9.52 2.11 -7.65
N ILE A 127 8.74 2.00 -8.72
CA ILE A 127 7.57 1.12 -8.77
C ILE A 127 8.02 -0.29 -9.16
N GLY A 128 7.72 -1.29 -8.32
CA GLY A 128 7.95 -2.71 -8.63
C GLY A 128 9.40 -3.19 -8.57
N VAL A 129 10.38 -2.29 -8.34
CA VAL A 129 11.80 -2.61 -8.23
C VAL A 129 12.44 -1.91 -7.04
N THR A 130 13.62 -2.38 -6.60
CA THR A 130 14.29 -1.85 -5.40
C THR A 130 14.96 -0.49 -5.60
N GLY A 131 15.00 0.29 -4.53
CA GLY A 131 15.73 1.55 -4.46
C GLY A 131 14.83 2.65 -3.95
N ILE A 132 15.26 3.29 -2.86
CA ILE A 132 14.53 4.37 -2.23
C ILE A 132 15.50 5.46 -1.76
N GLU A 133 15.09 6.71 -1.92
CA GLU A 133 15.73 7.89 -1.35
C GLU A 133 14.78 8.65 -0.43
N TYR A 134 15.33 9.26 0.61
CA TYR A 134 14.62 10.04 1.62
C TYR A 134 15.33 11.36 1.87
N ALA A 135 14.60 12.47 1.74
CA ALA A 135 15.06 13.78 2.19
C ALA A 135 14.54 14.06 3.60
N GLY A 136 15.18 15.00 4.31
CA GLY A 136 14.75 15.41 5.66
C GLY A 136 15.11 14.44 6.78
N PHE A 137 15.83 13.35 6.47
CA PHE A 137 16.30 12.39 7.46
C PHE A 137 17.08 13.05 8.60
N TYR A 138 17.98 13.97 8.26
CA TYR A 138 18.85 14.62 9.24
C TYR A 138 18.15 15.72 10.03
N GLU A 139 17.32 16.51 9.36
CA GLU A 139 16.68 17.70 9.91
C GLU A 139 15.40 17.37 10.69
N HIS A 140 14.71 16.28 10.33
CA HIS A 140 13.39 15.96 10.85
C HIS A 140 13.34 14.57 11.50
N ASP A 141 13.77 13.52 10.80
CA ASP A 141 13.56 12.16 11.31
C ASP A 141 14.47 11.81 12.48
N VAL A 142 15.76 12.14 12.41
CA VAL A 142 16.68 11.87 13.52
C VAL A 142 16.24 12.59 14.80
N PRO A 143 15.88 13.89 14.79
CA PRO A 143 15.29 14.55 15.96
C PRO A 143 13.98 13.90 16.44
N LEU A 144 13.08 13.51 15.53
CA LEU A 144 11.85 12.82 15.88
C LEU A 144 12.13 11.49 16.57
N LEU A 145 12.99 10.65 16.00
CA LEU A 145 13.29 9.32 16.54
C LEU A 145 14.07 9.38 17.86
N ARG A 146 14.81 10.46 18.11
CA ARG A 146 15.42 10.72 19.43
C ARG A 146 14.38 11.08 20.48
N SER A 147 13.42 11.93 20.15
CA SER A 147 12.43 12.46 21.10
C SER A 147 11.22 11.53 21.29
N ASN A 148 10.83 10.81 20.25
CA ASN A 148 9.83 9.76 20.27
C ASN A 148 10.40 8.48 19.60
N PRO A 149 11.04 7.61 20.38
CA PRO A 149 11.67 6.41 19.84
C PRO A 149 10.70 5.41 19.21
N ASN A 150 9.40 5.50 19.49
CA ASN A 150 8.37 4.63 18.91
C ASN A 150 7.80 5.17 17.60
N ALA A 151 8.07 6.45 17.28
CA ALA A 151 7.59 7.06 16.06
C ALA A 151 8.23 6.42 14.82
N MET A 152 7.49 6.40 13.73
CA MET A 152 8.02 6.12 12.41
C MET A 152 7.40 7.11 11.42
N PRO A 153 8.20 7.93 10.73
CA PRO A 153 7.67 8.73 9.64
C PRO A 153 7.04 7.80 8.58
N HIS A 154 5.75 7.96 8.31
CA HIS A 154 5.01 6.98 7.50
C HIS A 154 5.49 6.88 6.05
N TYR A 155 6.26 7.86 5.57
CA TYR A 155 6.66 7.94 4.16
C TYR A 155 7.72 6.89 3.81
N TYR A 156 8.48 6.38 4.79
CA TYR A 156 9.36 5.22 4.59
C TYR A 156 8.58 4.01 4.07
N PHE A 157 7.46 3.69 4.72
CA PHE A 157 6.61 2.58 4.31
C PHE A 157 5.78 2.89 3.07
N TYR A 158 5.50 4.16 2.80
CA TYR A 158 4.89 4.58 1.53
C TYR A 158 5.82 4.29 0.35
N GLU A 159 7.09 4.72 0.41
CA GLU A 159 8.06 4.45 -0.67
C GLU A 159 8.38 2.96 -0.79
N MET A 160 8.40 2.22 0.32
CA MET A 160 8.49 0.76 0.29
C MET A 160 7.29 0.14 -0.42
N GLY A 161 6.09 0.71 -0.24
CA GLY A 161 4.90 0.35 -1.00
C GLY A 161 5.05 0.59 -2.49
N ARG A 162 5.81 1.60 -2.93
CA ARG A 162 6.14 1.79 -4.35
C ARG A 162 6.98 0.63 -4.86
N ASN A 163 8.07 0.29 -4.15
CA ASN A 163 8.92 -0.85 -4.52
C ASN A 163 8.09 -2.15 -4.61
N PHE A 164 7.24 -2.43 -3.61
CA PHE A 164 6.41 -3.64 -3.56
C PHE A 164 5.12 -3.56 -4.38
N TYR A 165 4.96 -2.59 -5.27
CA TYR A 165 3.92 -2.65 -6.28
C TYR A 165 4.31 -3.67 -7.37
N VAL A 166 3.95 -4.93 -7.15
CA VAL A 166 4.38 -6.09 -7.97
C VAL A 166 3.27 -6.67 -8.85
N PHE A 167 2.19 -5.91 -9.02
CA PHE A 167 0.98 -6.38 -9.70
C PHE A 167 0.93 -6.02 -11.19
N GLU A 168 1.88 -5.21 -11.69
CA GLU A 168 1.91 -4.71 -13.07
C GLU A 168 0.55 -4.07 -13.44
N ASP A 169 0.10 -4.21 -14.68
CA ASP A 169 -1.18 -3.66 -15.14
C ASP A 169 -2.42 -4.44 -14.69
N ARG A 170 -2.31 -5.36 -13.72
CA ARG A 170 -3.50 -6.02 -13.15
C ARG A 170 -4.31 -5.08 -12.27
N HIS A 171 -3.66 -4.05 -11.73
CA HIS A 171 -4.24 -3.14 -10.74
C HIS A 171 -3.56 -1.75 -10.77
N SER A 172 -3.03 -1.34 -11.92
CA SER A 172 -2.15 -0.16 -12.06
C SER A 172 -2.85 1.19 -11.84
N LEU A 173 -4.18 1.22 -11.97
CA LEU A 173 -5.02 2.38 -11.64
C LEU A 173 -4.90 2.81 -10.17
N PHE A 174 -4.40 1.92 -9.30
CA PHE A 174 -4.37 2.10 -7.85
C PHE A 174 -2.95 2.06 -7.27
N ILE A 175 -1.89 2.25 -8.06
CA ILE A 175 -0.48 2.17 -7.60
C ILE A 175 -0.24 3.09 -6.40
N THR A 176 -0.60 4.37 -6.51
CA THR A 176 -0.38 5.34 -5.45
C THR A 176 -1.26 5.04 -4.23
N GLY A 177 -2.53 4.70 -4.46
CA GLY A 177 -3.46 4.31 -3.40
C GLY A 177 -3.00 3.05 -2.64
N TYR A 178 -2.37 2.09 -3.33
CA TYR A 178 -1.74 0.92 -2.73
C TYR A 178 -0.62 1.31 -1.77
N ALA A 179 0.27 2.23 -2.16
CA ALA A 179 1.33 2.72 -1.29
C ALA A 179 0.77 3.49 -0.06
N VAL A 180 -0.27 4.31 -0.24
CA VAL A 180 -0.96 5.01 0.88
C VAL A 180 -1.64 4.02 1.82
N PHE A 181 -2.25 2.96 1.30
CA PHE A 181 -2.88 1.92 2.10
C PHE A 181 -1.85 1.11 2.89
N MET A 182 -0.85 0.57 2.20
CA MET A 182 0.11 -0.36 2.78
C MET A 182 1.03 0.29 3.80
N ARG A 183 1.31 1.60 3.70
CA ARG A 183 2.06 2.31 4.74
C ARG A 183 1.39 2.17 6.11
N TYR A 184 0.06 2.29 6.17
CA TYR A 184 -0.68 2.18 7.43
C TYR A 184 -0.84 0.74 7.90
N VAL A 185 -0.96 -0.22 6.97
CA VAL A 185 -0.89 -1.65 7.34
C VAL A 185 0.44 -1.96 8.02
N CYS A 186 1.54 -1.47 7.46
CA CYS A 186 2.88 -1.65 8.01
C CYS A 186 3.04 -0.97 9.38
N MET A 187 2.60 0.29 9.51
CA MET A 187 2.58 1.01 10.79
C MET A 187 1.83 0.24 11.87
N ASP A 188 0.63 -0.28 11.56
CA ASP A 188 -0.20 -1.03 12.50
C ASP A 188 0.48 -2.31 12.97
N LEU A 189 1.01 -3.10 12.03
CA LEU A 189 1.57 -4.42 12.32
C LEU A 189 2.90 -4.34 13.05
N LEU A 190 3.70 -3.31 12.77
CA LEU A 190 4.94 -3.02 13.49
C LEU A 190 4.71 -2.17 14.73
N ARG A 191 3.46 -1.79 15.03
CA ARG A 191 3.07 -0.98 16.19
C ARG A 191 3.87 0.33 16.29
N CYS A 192 4.10 0.96 15.15
CA CYS A 192 4.78 2.24 15.08
C CYS A 192 3.81 3.37 15.46
N GLU A 193 4.30 4.36 16.20
CA GLU A 193 3.54 5.58 16.44
C GLU A 193 3.58 6.46 15.19
N ASP A 194 2.40 6.91 14.73
CA ASP A 194 2.28 7.79 13.58
C ASP A 194 2.41 9.26 14.02
N PRO A 195 3.49 9.97 13.65
CA PRO A 195 3.63 11.38 13.98
C PRO A 195 2.59 12.25 13.26
N ASP A 196 1.91 11.73 12.23
CA ASP A 196 0.90 12.43 11.44
C ASP A 196 -0.49 11.76 11.55
N ILE A 197 -0.92 11.56 12.80
CA ILE A 197 -2.17 10.88 13.13
C ILE A 197 -3.42 11.57 12.56
N GLU A 198 -3.39 12.89 12.40
CA GLU A 198 -4.53 13.65 11.87
C GLU A 198 -4.75 13.38 10.39
N THR A 199 -3.68 13.34 9.59
CA THR A 199 -3.78 12.92 8.18
C THR A 199 -4.30 11.49 8.08
N ARG A 200 -3.82 10.58 8.93
CA ARG A 200 -4.33 9.20 8.98
C ARG A 200 -5.82 9.16 9.28
N ARG A 201 -6.31 9.91 10.28
CA ARG A 201 -7.74 10.01 10.60
C ARG A 201 -8.55 10.55 9.43
N GLY A 202 -8.02 11.56 8.74
CA GLY A 202 -8.63 12.11 7.52
C GLY A 202 -8.79 11.05 6.42
N ILE A 203 -7.74 10.27 6.18
CA ILE A 203 -7.75 9.17 5.20
C ILE A 203 -8.74 8.09 5.61
N GLU A 204 -8.71 7.60 6.86
CA GLU A 204 -9.64 6.56 7.33
C GLU A 204 -11.11 7.00 7.27
N ALA A 205 -11.39 8.30 7.42
CA ALA A 205 -12.74 8.86 7.31
C ALA A 205 -13.21 9.07 5.86
N ALA A 206 -12.29 9.09 4.88
CA ALA A 206 -12.61 9.43 3.50
C ALA A 206 -13.61 8.47 2.86
N GLU A 207 -13.51 7.16 3.12
CA GLU A 207 -14.44 6.15 2.59
C GLU A 207 -15.88 6.45 3.01
N LYS A 208 -16.09 6.76 4.29
CA LYS A 208 -17.44 7.00 4.83
C LYS A 208 -18.05 8.23 4.17
N ARG A 209 -17.26 9.31 4.08
CA ARG A 209 -17.66 10.57 3.43
C ARG A 209 -17.95 10.36 1.95
N PHE A 210 -17.12 9.58 1.26
CA PHE A 210 -17.38 9.20 -0.12
C PHE A 210 -18.70 8.44 -0.26
N ALA A 211 -18.93 7.42 0.58
CA ALA A 211 -20.16 6.63 0.56
C ALA A 211 -21.42 7.49 0.81
N GLU A 212 -21.32 8.51 1.66
CA GLU A 212 -22.40 9.46 1.98
C GLU A 212 -22.56 10.58 0.94
N SER A 213 -21.58 10.78 0.05
CA SER A 213 -21.63 11.78 -1.02
C SER A 213 -22.44 11.32 -2.24
N GLN A 214 -22.69 12.25 -3.17
CA GLN A 214 -23.29 11.96 -4.48
C GLN A 214 -22.27 11.59 -5.57
N MET A 215 -20.98 11.54 -5.22
CA MET A 215 -19.91 11.25 -6.20
C MET A 215 -20.04 9.83 -6.76
N SER A 216 -19.88 9.68 -8.07
CA SER A 216 -19.86 8.36 -8.71
C SER A 216 -18.60 7.56 -8.34
N PHE A 217 -18.65 6.24 -8.54
CA PHE A 217 -17.49 5.39 -8.32
C PHE A 217 -16.29 5.78 -9.18
N LEU A 218 -16.52 6.05 -10.47
CA LEU A 218 -15.45 6.40 -11.40
C LEU A 218 -14.79 7.73 -11.03
N GLU A 219 -15.57 8.74 -10.63
CA GLU A 219 -15.01 10.01 -10.13
C GLU A 219 -14.17 9.82 -8.86
N GLY A 220 -14.64 9.00 -7.92
CA GLY A 220 -13.95 8.79 -6.64
C GLY A 220 -12.68 7.95 -6.75
N PHE A 221 -12.73 6.85 -7.50
CA PHE A 221 -11.69 5.83 -7.49
C PHE A 221 -10.79 5.84 -8.72
N THR A 222 -11.07 6.67 -9.73
CA THR A 222 -10.31 6.65 -10.99
C THR A 222 -9.97 8.08 -11.46
N THR A 223 -9.18 8.16 -12.52
CA THR A 223 -8.91 9.40 -13.26
C THR A 223 -9.68 9.48 -14.58
N VAL A 224 -10.36 8.40 -15.00
CA VAL A 224 -11.05 8.36 -16.30
C VAL A 224 -12.30 9.24 -16.35
N ALA A 225 -12.85 9.62 -15.19
CA ALA A 225 -13.95 10.58 -15.09
C ALA A 225 -13.51 12.06 -15.17
N GLY A 226 -12.28 12.34 -15.62
CA GLY A 226 -11.80 13.69 -15.94
C GLY A 226 -11.20 14.48 -14.78
N LEU A 227 -11.09 13.90 -13.59
CA LEU A 227 -10.36 14.50 -12.46
C LEU A 227 -8.93 13.97 -12.39
N ASP A 228 -7.96 14.87 -12.26
CA ASP A 228 -6.55 14.53 -12.01
C ASP A 228 -6.38 13.64 -10.77
N GLU A 229 -5.34 12.80 -10.70
CA GLU A 229 -5.09 11.89 -9.58
C GLU A 229 -5.08 12.64 -8.23
N LYS A 230 -4.52 13.86 -8.19
CA LYS A 230 -4.33 14.68 -6.97
C LYS A 230 -5.46 15.68 -6.73
N ALA A 231 -6.44 15.78 -7.61
CA ALA A 231 -7.56 16.67 -7.40
C ALA A 231 -8.42 16.19 -6.20
N PRO A 232 -8.81 17.07 -5.27
CA PRO A 232 -9.62 16.69 -4.12
C PRO A 232 -10.99 16.16 -4.58
N ARG A 233 -11.39 14.99 -4.08
CA ARG A 233 -12.67 14.36 -4.42
C ARG A 233 -13.79 14.79 -3.47
N LEU A 234 -13.48 15.01 -2.20
CA LEU A 234 -14.50 15.28 -1.18
C LEU A 234 -14.50 16.75 -0.76
N ARG A 235 -15.68 17.23 -0.40
CA ARG A 235 -15.91 18.59 0.09
C ARG A 235 -16.66 18.54 1.42
N ASP A 236 -16.45 19.55 2.26
CA ASP A 236 -17.22 19.72 3.49
C ASP A 236 -18.62 20.33 3.20
N GLU A 237 -19.39 20.56 4.26
CA GLU A 237 -20.74 21.15 4.17
C GLU A 237 -20.75 22.57 3.57
N ARG A 238 -19.62 23.27 3.58
CA ARG A 238 -19.43 24.61 3.01
C ARG A 238 -18.97 24.56 1.56
N GLY A 239 -18.73 23.35 1.03
CA GLY A 239 -18.19 23.13 -0.31
C GLY A 239 -16.66 23.24 -0.39
N GLU A 240 -15.97 23.39 0.73
CA GLU A 240 -14.50 23.50 0.76
C GLU A 240 -13.85 22.12 0.58
N PRO A 241 -12.75 22.01 -0.19
CA PRO A 241 -12.04 20.74 -0.36
C PRO A 241 -11.57 20.15 0.97
N LEU A 242 -11.89 18.88 1.19
CA LEU A 242 -11.29 18.11 2.28
C LEU A 242 -9.91 17.63 1.83
N VAL A 243 -8.86 17.94 2.59
CA VAL A 243 -7.49 17.57 2.23
C VAL A 243 -6.89 16.68 3.33
N PRO A 244 -6.34 15.50 2.99
CA PRO A 244 -6.34 14.89 1.65
C PRO A 244 -7.66 14.16 1.37
N SER A 245 -8.12 14.18 0.11
CA SER A 245 -9.26 13.38 -0.36
C SER A 245 -9.13 13.05 -1.84
N ASP A 246 -7.90 12.96 -2.35
CA ASP A 246 -7.62 12.63 -3.74
C ASP A 246 -7.88 11.14 -4.04
N GLN A 247 -7.76 10.71 -5.30
CA GLN A 247 -8.07 9.33 -5.70
C GLN A 247 -7.29 8.27 -4.89
N PRO A 248 -5.98 8.43 -4.64
CA PRO A 248 -5.23 7.52 -3.79
C PRO A 248 -5.79 7.39 -2.39
N VAL A 249 -6.26 8.49 -1.79
CA VAL A 249 -6.88 8.48 -0.46
C VAL A 249 -8.23 7.77 -0.47
N ILE A 250 -9.08 7.99 -1.47
CA ILE A 250 -10.37 7.28 -1.56
C ILE A 250 -10.12 5.77 -1.67
N TYR A 251 -9.23 5.33 -2.56
CA TYR A 251 -8.85 3.92 -2.67
C TYR A 251 -8.27 3.36 -1.36
N ALA A 252 -7.31 4.06 -0.75
CA ALA A 252 -6.65 3.58 0.47
C ALA A 252 -7.64 3.44 1.63
N SER A 253 -8.56 4.40 1.78
CA SER A 253 -9.60 4.36 2.80
C SER A 253 -10.56 3.17 2.63
N ALA A 254 -10.94 2.85 1.39
CA ALA A 254 -11.76 1.68 1.07
C ALA A 254 -11.01 0.37 1.38
N MET A 255 -9.72 0.29 1.04
CA MET A 255 -8.89 -0.89 1.36
C MET A 255 -8.68 -1.07 2.87
N LEU A 256 -8.49 0.00 3.64
CA LEU A 256 -8.43 -0.07 5.10
C LEU A 256 -9.73 -0.60 5.70
N LYS A 257 -10.88 -0.18 5.16
CA LYS A 257 -12.19 -0.71 5.56
C LYS A 257 -12.32 -2.20 5.24
N LEU A 258 -12.01 -2.62 4.00
CA LEU A 258 -12.08 -4.02 3.59
C LEU A 258 -11.16 -4.91 4.44
N ARG A 259 -9.91 -4.49 4.69
CA ARG A 259 -9.01 -5.21 5.60
C ARG A 259 -9.65 -5.41 6.97
N ARG A 260 -10.24 -4.36 7.55
CA ARG A 260 -10.87 -4.42 8.88
C ARG A 260 -12.07 -5.36 8.91
N GLU A 261 -12.90 -5.34 7.87
CA GLU A 261 -14.19 -6.04 7.83
C GLU A 261 -14.10 -7.46 7.28
N CYS A 262 -13.06 -7.79 6.50
CA CYS A 262 -12.94 -9.07 5.83
C CYS A 262 -11.90 -10.02 6.47
N GLY A 263 -11.37 -9.68 7.64
CA GLY A 263 -10.53 -10.57 8.44
C GLY A 263 -9.03 -10.27 8.42
N GLY A 264 -8.65 -9.01 8.23
CA GLY A 264 -7.29 -8.50 8.45
C GLY A 264 -6.26 -9.02 7.46
N GLU A 265 -5.10 -9.39 7.96
CA GLU A 265 -3.93 -9.81 7.19
C GLU A 265 -4.17 -11.13 6.44
N PRO A 266 -4.83 -12.15 7.02
CA PRO A 266 -5.23 -13.32 6.26
C PRO A 266 -6.03 -12.99 4.99
N TRP A 267 -6.96 -12.04 5.07
CA TRP A 267 -7.69 -11.57 3.89
C TRP A 267 -6.77 -10.85 2.93
N LEU A 268 -5.92 -9.96 3.42
CA LEU A 268 -5.02 -9.17 2.59
C LEU A 268 -4.05 -10.04 1.77
N LYS A 269 -3.47 -11.07 2.40
CA LYS A 269 -2.63 -12.07 1.71
C LYS A 269 -3.36 -12.75 0.57
N ARG A 270 -4.58 -13.20 0.83
CA ARG A 270 -5.42 -13.83 -0.21
C ARG A 270 -5.79 -12.83 -1.30
N PHE A 271 -6.08 -11.59 -0.94
CA PHE A 271 -6.41 -10.54 -1.89
C PHE A 271 -5.27 -10.30 -2.88
N PHE A 272 -4.04 -10.14 -2.41
CA PHE A 272 -2.88 -9.97 -3.30
C PHE A 272 -2.58 -11.23 -4.13
N ALA A 273 -2.74 -12.42 -3.55
CA ALA A 273 -2.63 -13.66 -4.31
C ALA A 273 -3.67 -13.74 -5.44
N GLN A 274 -4.92 -13.33 -5.18
CA GLN A 274 -5.99 -13.29 -6.18
C GLN A 274 -5.74 -12.24 -7.26
N LEU A 275 -5.26 -11.05 -6.90
CA LEU A 275 -4.88 -10.02 -7.87
C LEU A 275 -3.84 -10.51 -8.88
N LEU A 276 -2.88 -11.34 -8.46
CA LEU A 276 -1.87 -11.92 -9.35
C LEU A 276 -2.46 -12.90 -10.39
N THR A 277 -3.66 -13.43 -10.15
CA THR A 277 -4.37 -14.30 -11.10
C THR A 277 -5.12 -13.50 -12.17
N CYS A 278 -5.39 -12.21 -11.92
CA CYS A 278 -6.13 -11.37 -12.84
C CYS A 278 -5.35 -11.12 -14.15
N PRO A 279 -6.05 -10.92 -15.27
CA PRO A 279 -5.42 -10.48 -16.51
C PRO A 279 -4.87 -9.06 -16.36
N ALA A 280 -3.67 -8.81 -16.88
CA ALA A 280 -3.09 -7.48 -16.93
C ALA A 280 -3.77 -6.66 -18.04
N VAL A 281 -4.22 -5.44 -17.71
CA VAL A 281 -4.89 -4.53 -18.64
C VAL A 281 -4.49 -3.10 -18.30
N GLU A 282 -3.81 -2.43 -19.22
CA GLU A 282 -3.45 -1.01 -19.06
C GLU A 282 -4.72 -0.14 -19.01
N PRO A 283 -4.89 0.76 -18.03
CA PRO A 283 -6.12 1.53 -17.83
C PRO A 283 -6.21 2.76 -18.76
N ALA A 284 -5.94 2.56 -20.05
CA ALA A 284 -5.90 3.62 -21.07
C ALA A 284 -7.30 4.07 -21.58
N SER A 285 -8.37 3.41 -21.12
CA SER A 285 -9.75 3.74 -21.46
C SER A 285 -10.68 3.50 -20.26
N GLU A 286 -11.90 4.04 -20.31
CA GLU A 286 -12.91 3.80 -19.28
C GLU A 286 -13.24 2.30 -19.13
N GLU A 287 -13.34 1.57 -20.25
CA GLU A 287 -13.57 0.12 -20.24
C GLU A 287 -12.43 -0.63 -19.55
N ALA A 288 -11.18 -0.27 -19.88
CA ALA A 288 -10.00 -0.88 -19.28
C ALA A 288 -9.88 -0.56 -17.78
N ALA A 289 -10.17 0.69 -17.38
CA ALA A 289 -10.25 1.08 -15.98
C ALA A 289 -11.33 0.28 -15.25
N MET A 290 -12.54 0.16 -15.83
CA MET A 290 -13.60 -0.66 -15.27
C MET A 290 -13.22 -2.13 -15.13
N ARG A 291 -12.46 -2.69 -16.08
CA ARG A 291 -11.93 -4.05 -15.96
C ARG A 291 -11.00 -4.21 -14.75
N GLN A 292 -10.13 -3.23 -14.47
CA GLN A 292 -9.33 -3.25 -13.24
C GLN A 292 -10.22 -3.08 -11.98
N CYS A 293 -11.25 -2.23 -12.02
CA CYS A 293 -12.20 -2.09 -10.91
C CYS A 293 -12.97 -3.40 -10.63
N VAL A 294 -13.36 -4.14 -11.67
CA VAL A 294 -14.00 -5.46 -11.50
C VAL A 294 -12.96 -6.48 -10.99
N SER A 295 -11.72 -6.40 -11.44
CA SER A 295 -10.62 -7.22 -10.92
C SER A 295 -10.41 -6.99 -9.41
N TRP A 296 -10.52 -5.74 -8.96
CA TRP A 296 -10.51 -5.38 -7.54
C TRP A 296 -11.66 -6.04 -6.77
N LEU A 297 -12.91 -5.85 -7.24
CA LEU A 297 -14.11 -6.44 -6.65
C LEU A 297 -13.99 -7.96 -6.54
N VAL A 298 -13.70 -8.64 -7.64
CA VAL A 298 -13.65 -10.11 -7.69
C VAL A 298 -12.54 -10.65 -6.80
N SER A 299 -11.35 -10.03 -6.81
CA SER A 299 -10.24 -10.42 -5.93
C SER A 299 -10.59 -10.24 -4.46
N ALA A 300 -11.26 -9.15 -4.11
CA ALA A 300 -11.71 -8.88 -2.75
C ALA A 300 -12.77 -9.90 -2.29
N SER A 301 -13.73 -10.24 -3.15
CA SER A 301 -14.78 -11.24 -2.89
C SER A 301 -14.20 -12.64 -2.73
N CYS A 302 -13.29 -13.07 -3.61
CA CYS A 302 -12.57 -14.35 -3.49
C CYS A 302 -11.78 -14.42 -2.18
N ALA A 303 -11.05 -13.35 -1.84
CA ALA A 303 -10.29 -13.29 -0.61
C ALA A 303 -11.17 -13.31 0.64
N ALA A 304 -12.35 -12.68 0.59
CA ALA A 304 -13.34 -12.66 1.67
C ALA A 304 -14.18 -13.93 1.75
N ARG A 305 -14.16 -14.77 0.70
CA ARG A 305 -15.07 -15.90 0.49
C ARG A 305 -16.54 -15.50 0.62
N LYS A 306 -16.86 -14.34 0.06
CA LYS A 306 -18.18 -13.72 0.15
C LYS A 306 -18.38 -12.77 -1.02
N ASP A 307 -19.60 -12.67 -1.51
CA ASP A 307 -19.98 -11.62 -2.45
C ASP A 307 -19.86 -10.23 -1.81
N LEU A 308 -18.91 -9.42 -2.30
CA LEU A 308 -18.76 -8.01 -1.94
C LEU A 308 -19.41 -7.07 -2.96
N SER A 309 -20.12 -7.57 -3.97
CA SER A 309 -20.82 -6.74 -4.94
C SER A 309 -21.76 -5.71 -4.29
N PRO A 310 -22.45 -5.97 -3.16
CA PRO A 310 -23.27 -4.93 -2.50
C PRO A 310 -22.42 -3.77 -1.95
N VAL A 311 -21.20 -4.03 -1.48
CA VAL A 311 -20.29 -2.98 -1.00
C VAL A 311 -19.85 -2.11 -2.16
N PHE A 312 -19.41 -2.72 -3.26
CA PHE A 312 -18.94 -1.97 -4.42
C PHE A 312 -20.08 -1.26 -5.14
N ALA A 313 -21.18 -1.96 -5.42
CA ALA A 313 -22.22 -1.48 -6.31
C ALA A 313 -23.25 -0.61 -5.61
N ASP A 314 -23.61 -0.91 -4.36
CA ASP A 314 -24.67 -0.16 -3.66
C ASP A 314 -24.08 0.92 -2.75
N ARG A 315 -23.02 0.59 -2.00
CA ARG A 315 -22.37 1.57 -1.11
C ARG A 315 -21.41 2.49 -1.86
N TRP A 316 -20.60 1.96 -2.78
CA TRP A 316 -19.63 2.77 -3.53
C TRP A 316 -20.10 3.16 -4.92
N ARG A 317 -21.29 2.73 -5.34
CA ARG A 317 -21.92 3.08 -6.62
C ARG A 317 -21.11 2.65 -7.83
N MET A 318 -20.37 1.54 -7.73
CA MET A 318 -19.69 0.93 -8.87
C MET A 318 -20.72 0.56 -9.95
N PRO A 319 -20.55 1.01 -11.20
CA PRO A 319 -21.56 0.82 -12.25
C PRO A 319 -21.54 -0.61 -12.78
N LEU A 320 -22.13 -1.55 -12.03
CA LEU A 320 -22.32 -2.95 -12.44
C LEU A 320 -23.63 -3.09 -13.21
N SER A 321 -23.60 -3.70 -14.40
CA SER A 321 -24.82 -4.02 -15.15
C SER A 321 -25.68 -5.06 -14.40
N PRO A 322 -26.99 -5.13 -14.67
CA PRO A 322 -27.86 -6.18 -14.10
C PRO A 322 -27.34 -7.60 -14.37
N GLU A 323 -26.84 -7.85 -15.58
CA GLU A 323 -26.30 -9.15 -15.98
C GLU A 323 -25.04 -9.50 -15.18
N MET A 324 -24.16 -8.53 -14.96
CA MET A 324 -22.96 -8.73 -14.15
C MET A 324 -23.32 -8.98 -12.68
N ARG A 325 -24.27 -8.23 -12.12
CA ARG A 325 -24.77 -8.46 -10.75
C ARG A 325 -25.37 -9.86 -10.61
N GLN A 326 -26.15 -10.30 -11.60
CA GLN A 326 -26.71 -11.65 -11.60
C GLN A 326 -25.61 -12.73 -11.68
N ALA A 327 -24.61 -12.53 -12.54
CA ALA A 327 -23.48 -13.45 -12.66
C ALA A 327 -22.68 -13.55 -11.35
N LEU A 328 -22.37 -12.42 -10.71
CA LEU A 328 -21.65 -12.38 -9.43
C LEU A 328 -22.44 -13.04 -8.28
N ALA A 329 -23.76 -12.85 -8.24
CA ALA A 329 -24.63 -13.47 -7.24
C ALA A 329 -24.77 -14.99 -7.39
N ALA A 330 -24.49 -15.53 -8.58
CA ALA A 330 -24.55 -16.96 -8.87
C ALA A 330 -23.26 -17.72 -8.47
N ILE A 331 -22.18 -17.01 -8.13
CA ILE A 331 -20.90 -17.60 -7.76
C ILE A 331 -20.95 -18.13 -6.32
N ASP A 332 -20.52 -19.38 -6.11
CA ASP A 332 -20.23 -19.90 -4.77
C ASP A 332 -18.85 -19.40 -4.32
N TRP A 333 -18.84 -18.24 -3.67
CA TRP A 333 -17.61 -17.62 -3.15
C TRP A 333 -16.90 -18.44 -2.07
N THR A 334 -17.50 -19.52 -1.55
CA THR A 334 -16.90 -20.38 -0.53
C THR A 334 -16.05 -21.51 -1.11
N GLU A 335 -16.08 -21.70 -2.43
CA GLU A 335 -15.29 -22.71 -3.13
C GLU A 335 -13.78 -22.50 -2.90
N ALA A 336 -13.08 -23.59 -2.54
CA ALA A 336 -11.71 -23.52 -2.03
C ALA A 336 -10.67 -23.09 -3.09
N ASN A 337 -10.91 -23.40 -4.36
CA ASN A 337 -9.97 -23.19 -5.47
C ASN A 337 -10.41 -22.06 -6.41
N LEU A 338 -11.40 -21.28 -6.01
CA LEU A 338 -11.92 -20.19 -6.83
C LEU A 338 -10.84 -19.12 -7.04
N THR A 339 -10.53 -18.81 -8.29
CA THR A 339 -9.60 -17.73 -8.64
C THR A 339 -10.30 -16.56 -9.31
N ALA A 340 -9.83 -15.34 -9.01
CA ALA A 340 -10.35 -14.13 -9.62
C ALA A 340 -10.13 -14.13 -11.15
N GLY A 341 -8.96 -14.59 -11.60
CA GLY A 341 -8.65 -14.73 -13.02
C GLY A 341 -9.62 -15.62 -13.78
N GLU A 342 -10.07 -16.74 -13.20
CA GLU A 342 -11.08 -17.62 -13.80
C GLU A 342 -12.43 -16.90 -13.95
N ILE A 343 -12.93 -16.32 -12.86
CA ILE A 343 -14.21 -15.59 -12.87
C ILE A 343 -14.19 -14.46 -13.90
N LEU A 344 -13.11 -13.68 -13.96
CA LEU A 344 -12.98 -12.52 -14.85
C LEU A 344 -12.96 -12.87 -16.35
N ARG A 345 -12.73 -14.14 -16.72
CA ARG A 345 -12.83 -14.60 -18.11
C ARG A 345 -14.28 -14.74 -18.56
N ASP A 346 -15.17 -15.09 -17.63
CA ASP A 346 -16.56 -15.43 -17.93
C ASP A 346 -17.54 -14.28 -17.62
N LEU A 347 -17.09 -13.27 -16.88
CA LEU A 347 -17.92 -12.09 -16.58
C LEU A 347 -18.13 -11.20 -17.82
N PRO A 348 -19.36 -10.69 -18.05
CA PRO A 348 -19.65 -9.75 -19.12
C PRO A 348 -19.12 -8.35 -18.74
N ILE A 349 -17.81 -8.14 -18.90
CA ILE A 349 -17.16 -6.86 -18.62
C ILE A 349 -17.26 -5.96 -19.86
N GLY A 350 -18.07 -4.91 -19.77
CA GLY A 350 -18.25 -3.87 -20.79
C GLY A 350 -19.19 -2.78 -20.28
N PRO A 351 -19.23 -1.60 -20.92
CA PRO A 351 -20.21 -0.58 -20.57
C PRO A 351 -21.63 -1.16 -20.70
N PRO A 352 -22.60 -0.67 -19.91
CA PRO A 352 -23.99 -1.02 -20.13
C PRO A 352 -24.31 -0.75 -21.60
N ARG A 353 -24.72 -1.78 -22.34
CA ARG A 353 -25.21 -1.55 -23.70
C ARG A 353 -26.39 -0.59 -23.56
N GLU A 354 -26.34 0.55 -24.25
CA GLU A 354 -27.53 1.39 -24.36
C GLU A 354 -28.69 0.48 -24.77
N PRO A 355 -29.87 0.59 -24.13
CA PRO A 355 -31.02 -0.19 -24.56
C PRO A 355 -31.21 0.10 -26.04
N SER A 356 -31.13 -0.94 -26.86
CA SER A 356 -31.41 -0.83 -28.29
C SER A 356 -32.74 -0.10 -28.43
N ALA A 357 -32.71 1.08 -29.07
CA ALA A 357 -33.91 1.87 -29.28
C ALA A 357 -35.01 0.95 -29.87
N PRO A 358 -36.24 1.02 -29.36
CA PRO A 358 -37.31 0.08 -29.69
C PRO A 358 -37.67 0.05 -31.17
#